data_AF-A0A7S2R0W0-F1
#
_entry.id   AF-A0A7S2R0W0-F1
#
_cell.length_a   1.000
_cell.length_b   1.000
_cell.length_c   1.000
_cell.angle_alpha   90.00
_cell.angle_beta   90.00
_cell.angle_gamma   90.00
#
_symmetry.space_group_name_H-M   'P 1'
#
loop_
_entity.id
_entity.type
_entity.pdbx_description
1 polymer ?
#
loop_
_entity_poly.entity_id
_entity_poly.type
_entity_poly.pdbx_seq_one_letter_code
_entity_poly.pdbx_strand_id
1 'polypeptide(L)'
;MITDNDGNAEKYQGASVYSDIEIYDGPVTTLTLYEDEIELIFEKYSGNQDTSSNFITVTEGGSTASLQGNIWRAAPVDIEVNENTLLTFVFDLEEESEVNAICFDTNLDHADGKSCWAIAGTQDGLSNFWTLEQVGVGETRIVFRPSDYLFGSFSYIALIQDEDNDKTAGLSTFSEIQILEPESSCLATLDWTFNVEECNYENVMIALKIIFDEHCDGDNILMVDLFVFFDGPVKDGIGNMCKFAFVENVSFDRVTDHGNQFDVEYFDGGTTWNYERELGDADGTTNEGVLRQDANRVGTVYDVYAEQTQITWPDYRQFKDCKLRTAMCCFVADRQFDDDNGNCAENDCDDADPNDNSDLCYTDFTRSEESAHVEDGYSIYGDASEGDFHCHGFAWGNNHGSDDVMKGNNLFFVSMYDHMYTRGYTEQVPGAPMCGCVENMPSVTRADCTQTEITGLSVTINYVEATKRLSSEATFDKIEFNACEGLNDTNNDLSARFAKLVDDNIATEKEQRELEKYLVGEGNCDTAIESFLNTKGLTKS
;
A
#
# COMPACT_ATOMS: atom_id res chain seq x y z
N MET A 1 -48.69 -17.42 -14.74
CA MET A 1 -49.96 -17.62 -14.00
C MET A 1 -50.41 -19.06 -14.18
N ILE A 2 -50.52 -19.84 -13.11
CA ILE A 2 -50.92 -21.27 -13.14
C ILE A 2 -51.98 -21.50 -12.04
N THR A 3 -53.06 -22.18 -12.38
CA THR A 3 -54.05 -22.71 -11.42
C THR A 3 -53.86 -24.22 -11.35
N ASP A 4 -53.31 -24.73 -10.25
CA ASP A 4 -53.23 -26.17 -10.01
C ASP A 4 -54.35 -26.61 -9.06
N ASN A 5 -55.01 -27.72 -9.39
CA ASN A 5 -56.06 -28.34 -8.60
C ASN A 5 -55.90 -29.86 -8.69
N ASP A 6 -55.22 -30.43 -7.70
CA ASP A 6 -54.85 -31.85 -7.60
C ASP A 6 -55.97 -32.74 -7.03
N GLY A 7 -57.20 -32.21 -6.87
CA GLY A 7 -58.36 -32.93 -6.38
C GLY A 7 -58.89 -34.02 -7.34
N ASN A 8 -59.08 -35.24 -6.81
CA ASN A 8 -59.41 -36.45 -7.59
C ASN A 8 -60.84 -36.55 -8.16
N ALA A 9 -61.73 -35.57 -7.96
CA ALA A 9 -63.11 -35.64 -8.46
C ALA A 9 -63.58 -34.43 -9.26
N GLU A 10 -62.90 -33.28 -9.17
CA GLU A 10 -63.43 -32.00 -9.67
C GLU A 10 -62.34 -31.09 -10.27
N LYS A 11 -61.43 -31.67 -11.09
CA LYS A 11 -60.29 -30.97 -11.72
C LYS A 11 -60.67 -29.75 -12.57
N TYR A 12 -61.93 -29.64 -12.99
CA TYR A 12 -62.48 -28.54 -13.79
C TYR A 12 -63.01 -27.36 -12.96
N GLN A 13 -62.98 -27.44 -11.63
CA GLN A 13 -63.46 -26.36 -10.75
C GLN A 13 -62.38 -25.35 -10.34
N GLY A 14 -61.11 -25.59 -10.67
CA GLY A 14 -60.05 -24.61 -10.44
C GLY A 14 -60.31 -23.35 -11.26
N ALA A 15 -60.56 -22.23 -10.61
CA ALA A 15 -60.73 -20.93 -11.25
C ALA A 15 -59.88 -19.90 -10.51
N SER A 16 -58.87 -19.36 -11.20
CA SER A 16 -58.16 -18.16 -10.74
C SER A 16 -58.59 -16.98 -11.60
N VAL A 17 -58.91 -15.88 -10.95
CA VAL A 17 -59.08 -14.58 -11.60
C VAL A 17 -57.90 -13.72 -11.18
N TYR A 18 -57.13 -13.28 -12.17
CA TYR A 18 -56.07 -12.30 -11.97
C TYR A 18 -56.58 -10.98 -12.55
N SER A 19 -56.55 -9.92 -11.74
CA SER A 19 -56.85 -8.55 -12.15
C SER A 19 -55.77 -7.62 -11.60
N ASP A 20 -55.66 -6.42 -12.16
CA ASP A 20 -54.68 -5.41 -11.74
C ASP A 20 -53.22 -5.89 -11.87
N ILE A 21 -52.94 -6.68 -12.92
CA ILE A 21 -51.57 -7.06 -13.27
C ILE A 21 -50.91 -5.88 -13.96
N GLU A 22 -49.94 -5.28 -13.28
CA GLU A 22 -49.03 -4.31 -13.86
C GLU A 22 -47.72 -5.02 -14.18
N ILE A 23 -47.36 -5.00 -15.47
CA ILE A 23 -46.06 -5.48 -15.94
C ILE A 23 -45.23 -4.21 -16.16
N TYR A 24 -44.18 -4.07 -15.38
CA TYR A 24 -43.18 -3.02 -15.56
C TYR A 24 -41.99 -3.63 -16.28
N ASP A 25 -41.43 -2.91 -17.23
CA ASP A 25 -40.06 -3.18 -17.66
C ASP A 25 -39.16 -2.93 -16.44
N GLY A 26 -38.30 -3.90 -16.12
CA GLY A 26 -37.30 -3.71 -15.08
C GLY A 26 -36.39 -2.53 -15.43
N PRO A 27 -35.72 -1.91 -14.46
CA PRO A 27 -34.78 -0.84 -14.74
C PRO A 27 -33.68 -1.38 -15.67
N VAL A 28 -33.55 -0.77 -16.85
CA VAL A 28 -32.56 -1.14 -17.87
C VAL A 28 -31.39 -0.18 -17.75
N THR A 29 -30.19 -0.70 -17.53
CA THR A 29 -28.96 0.09 -17.66
C THR A 29 -28.36 -0.10 -19.05
N THR A 30 -27.51 0.81 -19.49
CA THR A 30 -26.90 0.73 -20.82
C THR A 30 -25.40 0.49 -20.73
N LEU A 31 -24.92 -0.33 -21.66
CA LEU A 31 -23.51 -0.65 -21.89
C LEU A 31 -23.16 -0.17 -23.30
N THR A 32 -22.04 0.53 -23.46
CA THR A 32 -21.48 0.73 -24.81
C THR A 32 -20.56 -0.44 -25.15
N LEU A 33 -20.95 -1.28 -26.09
CA LEU A 33 -20.15 -2.40 -26.60
C LEU A 33 -19.71 -2.09 -28.03
N TYR A 34 -18.41 -1.88 -28.24
CA TYR A 34 -17.81 -1.62 -29.55
C TYR A 34 -18.58 -0.56 -30.39
N GLU A 35 -18.88 0.59 -29.77
CA GLU A 35 -19.66 1.71 -30.32
C GLU A 35 -21.19 1.55 -30.30
N ASP A 36 -21.72 0.35 -30.08
CA ASP A 36 -23.15 0.08 -30.00
C ASP A 36 -23.67 0.19 -28.55
N GLU A 37 -24.81 0.84 -28.34
CA GLU A 37 -25.47 0.89 -27.04
C GLU A 37 -26.37 -0.34 -26.85
N ILE A 38 -26.13 -1.09 -25.78
CA ILE A 38 -26.85 -2.32 -25.45
C ILE A 38 -27.57 -2.14 -24.12
N GLU A 39 -28.83 -2.56 -24.09
CA GLU A 39 -29.64 -2.66 -22.88
C GLU A 39 -29.24 -3.88 -22.04
N LEU A 40 -28.79 -3.64 -20.82
CA LEU A 40 -28.50 -4.69 -19.84
C LEU A 40 -29.76 -4.99 -19.01
N ILE A 41 -30.27 -6.21 -19.18
CA ILE A 41 -31.38 -6.74 -18.40
C ILE A 41 -30.81 -7.72 -17.38
N PHE A 42 -30.77 -7.29 -16.13
CA PHE A 42 -30.17 -8.07 -15.05
C PHE A 42 -31.06 -9.22 -14.58
N GLU A 43 -30.44 -10.40 -14.48
CA GLU A 43 -30.96 -11.62 -13.88
C GLU A 43 -30.10 -12.08 -12.69
N LYS A 44 -30.55 -13.13 -12.00
CA LYS A 44 -29.86 -13.65 -10.80
C LYS A 44 -28.54 -14.30 -11.17
N TYR A 45 -27.47 -13.92 -10.46
CA TYR A 45 -26.13 -14.47 -10.65
C TYR A 45 -25.67 -15.27 -9.42
N SER A 46 -24.94 -16.38 -9.65
CA SER A 46 -24.37 -17.25 -8.61
C SER A 46 -25.37 -17.72 -7.52
N GLY A 47 -26.62 -17.99 -7.91
CA GLY A 47 -27.56 -18.72 -7.07
C GLY A 47 -27.94 -18.00 -5.77
N ASN A 48 -27.45 -18.47 -4.61
CA ASN A 48 -27.96 -18.10 -3.27
C ASN A 48 -27.29 -16.86 -2.65
N GLN A 49 -26.39 -16.19 -3.36
CA GLN A 49 -25.73 -14.98 -2.81
C GLN A 49 -26.72 -13.84 -2.66
N ASP A 50 -27.62 -13.68 -3.62
CA ASP A 50 -28.55 -12.55 -3.66
C ASP A 50 -29.84 -12.75 -2.84
N THR A 51 -30.37 -11.65 -2.32
CA THR A 51 -31.69 -11.60 -1.70
C THR A 51 -32.77 -11.28 -2.73
N SER A 52 -34.01 -11.73 -2.52
CA SER A 52 -35.13 -11.39 -3.42
C SER A 52 -35.67 -9.96 -3.23
N SER A 53 -35.14 -9.22 -2.26
CA SER A 53 -35.61 -7.90 -1.86
C SER A 53 -34.73 -6.75 -2.35
N ASN A 54 -33.46 -7.03 -2.65
CA ASN A 54 -32.54 -6.03 -3.18
C ASN A 54 -32.54 -6.11 -4.71
N PHE A 55 -32.72 -4.95 -5.34
CA PHE A 55 -32.76 -4.81 -6.79
C PHE A 55 -31.72 -3.79 -7.21
N ILE A 56 -31.06 -4.03 -8.33
CA ILE A 56 -30.34 -2.97 -9.02
C ILE A 56 -31.37 -1.90 -9.37
N THR A 57 -31.09 -0.67 -8.97
CA THR A 57 -31.87 0.49 -9.39
C THR A 57 -31.11 1.22 -10.47
N VAL A 58 -31.80 1.76 -11.47
CA VAL A 58 -31.17 2.49 -12.57
C VAL A 58 -31.74 3.89 -12.64
N THR A 59 -30.89 4.88 -12.87
CA THR A 59 -31.28 6.28 -13.01
C THR A 59 -32.21 6.51 -14.20
N GLU A 60 -32.97 7.62 -14.18
CA GLU A 60 -33.83 8.03 -15.29
C GLU A 60 -32.97 8.38 -16.51
N GLY A 61 -32.77 7.41 -17.40
CA GLY A 61 -31.87 7.50 -18.56
C GLY A 61 -30.97 6.29 -18.79
N GLY A 62 -30.90 5.32 -17.87
CA GLY A 62 -30.18 4.07 -18.09
C GLY A 62 -28.67 4.12 -17.79
N SER A 63 -28.11 5.29 -17.53
CA SER A 63 -26.65 5.50 -17.49
C SER A 63 -25.94 5.00 -16.23
N THR A 64 -26.69 4.73 -15.16
CA THR A 64 -26.13 4.42 -13.82
C THR A 64 -26.91 3.31 -13.14
N ALA A 65 -26.25 2.21 -12.84
CA ALA A 65 -26.76 1.08 -12.06
C ALA A 65 -26.30 1.22 -10.59
N SER A 66 -27.25 1.35 -9.67
CA SER A 66 -27.01 1.46 -8.23
C SER A 66 -27.35 0.16 -7.51
N LEU A 67 -26.43 -0.29 -6.67
CA LEU A 67 -26.50 -1.49 -5.86
C LEU A 67 -26.59 -1.07 -4.38
N GLN A 68 -27.69 -1.42 -3.70
CA GLN A 68 -27.87 -1.23 -2.26
C GLN A 68 -28.08 -2.59 -1.58
N GLY A 69 -27.29 -2.88 -0.54
CA GLY A 69 -27.32 -4.18 0.12
C GLY A 69 -26.59 -5.28 -0.66
N ASN A 70 -26.83 -6.53 -0.27
CA ASN A 70 -26.25 -7.70 -0.94
C ASN A 70 -26.91 -7.94 -2.31
N ILE A 71 -26.17 -7.81 -3.42
CA ILE A 71 -26.66 -7.91 -4.79
C ILE A 71 -25.67 -8.64 -5.69
N TRP A 72 -26.15 -9.66 -6.40
CA TRP A 72 -25.37 -10.44 -7.38
C TRP A 72 -26.22 -10.63 -8.64
N ARG A 73 -25.95 -9.81 -9.66
CA ARG A 73 -26.76 -9.74 -10.87
C ARG A 73 -25.91 -9.76 -12.13
N ALA A 74 -26.35 -10.54 -13.12
CA ALA A 74 -25.69 -10.65 -14.42
C ALA A 74 -26.66 -10.28 -15.54
N ALA A 75 -26.16 -9.73 -16.63
CA ALA A 75 -26.92 -9.44 -17.83
C ALA A 75 -26.29 -10.18 -19.02
N PRO A 76 -27.11 -10.80 -19.90
CA PRO A 76 -26.60 -11.48 -21.07
C PRO A 76 -26.02 -10.47 -22.08
N VAL A 77 -24.76 -10.68 -22.47
CA VAL A 77 -24.05 -9.87 -23.46
C VAL A 77 -22.93 -10.70 -24.08
N ASP A 78 -22.81 -10.67 -25.41
CA ASP A 78 -21.75 -11.37 -26.13
C ASP A 78 -20.50 -10.49 -26.17
N ILE A 79 -19.49 -10.81 -25.35
CA ILE A 79 -18.23 -10.06 -25.23
C ILE A 79 -17.10 -10.90 -25.81
N GLU A 80 -16.28 -10.32 -26.68
CA GLU A 80 -15.04 -10.93 -27.16
C GLU A 80 -13.84 -10.15 -26.62
N VAL A 81 -13.02 -10.80 -25.80
CA VAL A 81 -11.81 -10.19 -25.24
C VAL A 81 -10.59 -10.59 -26.07
N ASN A 82 -9.95 -9.58 -26.67
CA ASN A 82 -8.69 -9.67 -27.39
C ASN A 82 -7.62 -8.73 -26.78
N GLU A 83 -6.43 -8.69 -27.38
CA GLU A 83 -5.27 -7.94 -26.87
C GLU A 83 -5.48 -6.41 -26.76
N ASN A 84 -6.45 -5.86 -27.48
CA ASN A 84 -6.75 -4.43 -27.49
C ASN A 84 -8.05 -4.08 -26.75
N THR A 85 -8.80 -5.07 -26.25
CA THR A 85 -10.07 -4.83 -25.56
C THR A 85 -9.82 -4.03 -24.28
N LEU A 86 -10.53 -2.91 -24.11
CA LEU A 86 -10.51 -2.10 -22.89
C LEU A 86 -11.89 -2.12 -22.22
N LEU A 87 -11.90 -2.23 -20.89
CA LEU A 87 -13.08 -1.98 -20.07
C LEU A 87 -12.88 -0.66 -19.32
N THR A 88 -13.84 0.25 -19.44
CA THR A 88 -13.91 1.50 -18.68
C THR A 88 -15.29 1.70 -18.08
N PHE A 89 -15.35 2.26 -16.88
CA PHE A 89 -16.59 2.66 -16.21
C PHE A 89 -16.29 3.66 -15.10
N VAL A 90 -17.31 4.37 -14.64
CA VAL A 90 -17.27 5.19 -13.43
C VAL A 90 -17.89 4.37 -12.30
N PHE A 91 -17.16 4.22 -11.21
CA PHE A 91 -17.61 3.57 -9.99
C PHE A 91 -17.66 4.58 -8.86
N ASP A 92 -18.80 4.70 -8.19
CA ASP A 92 -18.96 5.54 -7.01
C ASP A 92 -19.31 4.68 -5.81
N LEU A 93 -18.49 4.76 -4.76
CA LEU A 93 -18.69 4.02 -3.52
C LEU A 93 -19.19 4.99 -2.45
N GLU A 94 -20.46 4.88 -2.04
CA GLU A 94 -21.04 5.74 -1.01
C GLU A 94 -20.98 5.09 0.38
N GLU A 95 -21.15 3.77 0.44
CA GLU A 95 -21.07 2.98 1.67
C GLU A 95 -20.32 1.68 1.37
N GLU A 96 -19.23 1.43 2.10
CA GLU A 96 -18.40 0.23 1.92
C GLU A 96 -19.20 -1.06 2.18
N SER A 97 -18.82 -2.12 1.46
CA SER A 97 -19.31 -3.49 1.61
C SER A 97 -18.11 -4.47 1.65
N GLU A 98 -18.35 -5.76 1.82
CA GLU A 98 -17.27 -6.77 1.81
C GLU A 98 -16.60 -6.86 0.44
N VAL A 99 -17.36 -6.83 -0.66
CA VAL A 99 -16.84 -6.88 -2.04
C VAL A 99 -17.69 -6.04 -2.98
N ASN A 100 -17.06 -5.31 -3.89
CA ASN A 100 -17.67 -4.72 -5.08
C ASN A 100 -16.89 -5.19 -6.30
N ALA A 101 -17.58 -5.74 -7.30
CA ALA A 101 -16.91 -6.33 -8.46
C ALA A 101 -17.72 -6.24 -9.76
N ILE A 102 -16.99 -6.29 -10.88
CA ILE A 102 -17.52 -6.49 -12.23
C ILE A 102 -16.97 -7.80 -12.79
N CYS A 103 -17.75 -8.54 -13.58
CA CYS A 103 -17.33 -9.84 -14.12
C CYS A 103 -17.64 -10.00 -15.60
N PHE A 104 -16.80 -10.75 -16.31
CA PHE A 104 -17.11 -11.33 -17.62
C PHE A 104 -17.17 -12.84 -17.48
N ASP A 105 -18.36 -13.41 -17.69
CA ASP A 105 -18.59 -14.83 -17.45
C ASP A 105 -19.18 -15.55 -18.67
N THR A 106 -18.90 -16.85 -18.76
CA THR A 106 -19.46 -17.73 -19.79
C THR A 106 -20.81 -18.32 -19.37
N ASN A 107 -21.16 -18.21 -18.08
CA ASN A 107 -22.39 -18.72 -17.52
C ASN A 107 -22.85 -17.89 -16.29
N LEU A 108 -23.78 -18.40 -15.49
CA LEU A 108 -24.37 -17.71 -14.34
C LEU A 108 -23.83 -18.21 -12.98
N ASP A 109 -22.66 -18.85 -12.96
CA ASP A 109 -22.03 -19.46 -11.78
C ASP A 109 -20.59 -18.94 -11.60
N HIS A 110 -20.36 -18.14 -10.55
CA HIS A 110 -19.03 -17.58 -10.29
C HIS A 110 -18.02 -18.62 -9.76
N ALA A 111 -18.47 -19.83 -9.40
CA ALA A 111 -17.65 -20.79 -8.67
C ALA A 111 -16.71 -21.62 -9.57
N ASP A 112 -16.72 -21.40 -10.89
CA ASP A 112 -15.97 -22.21 -11.86
C ASP A 112 -14.62 -21.62 -12.28
N GLY A 113 -14.28 -20.41 -11.82
CA GLY A 113 -12.97 -19.79 -12.06
C GLY A 113 -12.93 -18.31 -11.69
N LYS A 114 -11.82 -17.65 -12.05
CA LYS A 114 -11.67 -16.21 -11.90
C LYS A 114 -12.22 -15.48 -13.14
N SER A 115 -13.47 -15.03 -13.06
CA SER A 115 -14.17 -14.23 -14.08
C SER A 115 -14.46 -12.80 -13.63
N CYS A 116 -14.19 -12.48 -12.37
CA CYS A 116 -14.55 -11.23 -11.72
C CYS A 116 -13.33 -10.42 -11.27
N TRP A 117 -13.45 -9.09 -11.33
CA TRP A 117 -12.49 -8.14 -10.80
C TRP A 117 -13.08 -7.39 -9.61
N ALA A 118 -12.52 -7.61 -8.42
CA ALA A 118 -12.87 -6.89 -7.21
C ALA A 118 -12.19 -5.52 -7.19
N ILE A 119 -12.99 -4.48 -6.95
CA ILE A 119 -12.65 -3.07 -7.15
C ILE A 119 -12.66 -2.29 -5.84
N ALA A 120 -13.54 -2.66 -4.90
CA ALA A 120 -13.58 -2.09 -3.57
C ALA A 120 -14.09 -3.13 -2.59
N GLY A 121 -13.75 -3.01 -1.32
CA GLY A 121 -14.34 -3.81 -0.27
C GLY A 121 -13.42 -4.03 0.92
N THR A 122 -14.00 -4.52 2.01
CA THR A 122 -13.26 -4.81 3.25
C THR A 122 -12.61 -6.20 3.24
N GLN A 123 -13.06 -7.12 2.38
CA GLN A 123 -12.58 -8.49 2.34
C GLN A 123 -11.36 -8.68 1.43
N ASP A 124 -10.25 -9.11 2.04
CA ASP A 124 -9.00 -9.40 1.34
C ASP A 124 -8.87 -10.91 1.00
N GLY A 125 -8.14 -11.25 -0.07
CA GLY A 125 -7.78 -12.65 -0.39
C GLY A 125 -8.87 -13.46 -1.10
N LEU A 126 -9.65 -12.82 -1.97
CA LEU A 126 -10.75 -13.44 -2.73
C LEU A 126 -10.25 -14.49 -3.75
N SER A 127 -10.39 -15.78 -3.40
CA SER A 127 -9.84 -16.88 -4.22
C SER A 127 -10.39 -16.99 -5.65
N ASN A 128 -11.64 -16.57 -5.89
CA ASN A 128 -12.31 -16.62 -7.19
C ASN A 128 -12.35 -15.26 -7.91
N PHE A 129 -11.64 -14.25 -7.39
CA PHE A 129 -11.59 -12.92 -7.98
C PHE A 129 -10.16 -12.57 -8.36
N TRP A 130 -10.03 -11.74 -9.39
CA TRP A 130 -8.87 -10.87 -9.54
C TRP A 130 -9.08 -9.65 -8.66
N THR A 131 -8.05 -9.19 -7.98
CA THR A 131 -8.11 -7.98 -7.17
C THR A 131 -7.47 -6.86 -7.98
N LEU A 132 -8.25 -5.83 -8.31
CA LEU A 132 -7.72 -4.58 -8.85
C LEU A 132 -7.26 -3.68 -7.70
N GLU A 133 -6.65 -2.55 -8.04
CA GLU A 133 -6.40 -1.48 -7.07
C GLU A 133 -7.70 -1.10 -6.37
N GLN A 134 -7.72 -1.20 -5.03
CA GLN A 134 -8.93 -0.95 -4.25
C GLN A 134 -9.21 0.54 -4.18
N VAL A 135 -10.43 0.93 -4.54
CA VAL A 135 -10.88 2.33 -4.45
C VAL A 135 -11.64 2.56 -3.15
N GLY A 136 -11.45 3.75 -2.58
CA GLY A 136 -12.18 4.19 -1.38
C GLY A 136 -13.52 4.84 -1.70
N VAL A 137 -14.14 5.44 -0.68
CA VAL A 137 -15.40 6.19 -0.81
C VAL A 137 -15.25 7.35 -1.81
N GLY A 138 -16.22 7.46 -2.71
CA GLY A 138 -16.31 8.49 -3.74
C GLY A 138 -16.23 7.95 -5.17
N GLU A 139 -16.32 8.88 -6.13
CA GLU A 139 -16.38 8.59 -7.55
C GLU A 139 -14.99 8.40 -8.16
N THR A 140 -14.78 7.27 -8.85
CA THR A 140 -13.53 6.92 -9.52
C THR A 140 -13.79 6.35 -10.93
N ARG A 141 -13.06 6.85 -11.93
CA ARG A 141 -13.02 6.27 -13.28
C ARG A 141 -12.04 5.10 -13.30
N ILE A 142 -12.54 3.91 -13.61
CA ILE A 142 -11.72 2.69 -13.71
C ILE A 142 -11.49 2.37 -15.17
N VAL A 143 -10.25 2.07 -15.54
CA VAL A 143 -9.85 1.61 -16.87
C VAL A 143 -8.82 0.50 -16.75
N PHE A 144 -9.08 -0.65 -17.36
CA PHE A 144 -8.11 -1.74 -17.42
C PHE A 144 -8.27 -2.58 -18.70
N ARG A 145 -7.29 -3.43 -18.98
CA ARG A 145 -7.32 -4.36 -20.12
C ARG A 145 -7.73 -5.76 -19.63
N PRO A 146 -8.96 -6.24 -19.95
CA PRO A 146 -9.41 -7.57 -19.52
C PRO A 146 -8.48 -8.71 -19.96
N SER A 147 -7.78 -8.57 -21.10
CA SER A 147 -6.87 -9.60 -21.62
C SER A 147 -5.64 -9.89 -20.77
N ASP A 148 -5.31 -9.02 -19.81
CA ASP A 148 -4.24 -9.29 -18.83
C ASP A 148 -4.65 -10.39 -17.84
N TYR A 149 -5.95 -10.69 -17.76
CA TYR A 149 -6.53 -11.64 -16.80
C TYR A 149 -7.24 -12.81 -17.50
N LEU A 150 -7.96 -12.54 -18.58
CA LEU A 150 -8.84 -13.49 -19.25
C LEU A 150 -9.01 -13.17 -20.74
N PHE A 151 -9.09 -14.19 -21.59
CA PHE A 151 -9.09 -14.05 -23.04
C PHE A 151 -10.15 -14.96 -23.68
N GLY A 152 -10.82 -14.48 -24.73
CA GLY A 152 -11.85 -15.24 -25.47
C GLY A 152 -13.27 -14.68 -25.31
N SER A 153 -14.26 -15.55 -25.54
CA SER A 153 -15.68 -15.18 -25.59
C SER A 153 -16.39 -15.37 -24.25
N PHE A 154 -17.20 -14.38 -23.86
CA PHE A 154 -18.04 -14.37 -22.67
C PHE A 154 -19.48 -14.06 -23.05
N SER A 155 -20.44 -14.55 -22.26
CA SER A 155 -21.88 -14.43 -22.55
C SER A 155 -22.63 -13.59 -21.52
N TYR A 156 -21.93 -13.14 -20.47
CA TYR A 156 -22.51 -12.39 -19.37
C TYR A 156 -21.55 -11.33 -18.86
N ILE A 157 -22.12 -10.19 -18.50
CA ILE A 157 -21.50 -9.20 -17.62
C ILE A 157 -22.21 -9.25 -16.27
N ALA A 158 -21.48 -9.26 -15.16
CA ALA A 158 -22.08 -9.25 -13.82
C ALA A 158 -21.61 -8.05 -13.00
N LEU A 159 -22.51 -7.50 -12.18
CA LEU A 159 -22.24 -6.51 -11.15
C LEU A 159 -22.52 -7.16 -9.79
N ILE A 160 -21.56 -7.03 -8.88
CA ILE A 160 -21.59 -7.67 -7.57
C ILE A 160 -21.36 -6.59 -6.51
N GLN A 161 -22.22 -6.60 -5.49
CA GLN A 161 -21.98 -6.00 -4.19
C GLN A 161 -22.27 -7.07 -3.14
N ASP A 162 -21.25 -7.50 -2.42
CA ASP A 162 -21.31 -8.54 -1.41
C ASP A 162 -21.23 -7.94 -0.01
N GLU A 163 -22.17 -8.32 0.85
CA GLU A 163 -22.19 -8.01 2.28
C GLU A 163 -22.98 -9.10 3.01
N ASP A 164 -22.28 -9.90 3.81
CA ASP A 164 -22.85 -11.03 4.54
C ASP A 164 -23.33 -10.68 5.96
N ASN A 165 -22.73 -9.70 6.64
CA ASN A 165 -23.08 -9.38 8.02
C ASN A 165 -24.38 -8.58 8.10
N ASP A 166 -24.50 -7.51 7.32
CA ASP A 166 -25.72 -6.74 7.15
C ASP A 166 -26.10 -6.66 5.67
N LYS A 167 -26.89 -7.62 5.19
CA LYS A 167 -27.31 -7.70 3.77
C LYS A 167 -28.10 -6.50 3.26
N THR A 168 -28.37 -5.49 4.09
CA THR A 168 -28.97 -4.20 3.68
C THR A 168 -27.98 -3.05 3.56
N ALA A 169 -26.78 -3.20 4.14
CA ALA A 169 -25.70 -2.22 4.11
C ALA A 169 -24.90 -2.27 2.79
N GLY A 170 -24.18 -1.19 2.53
CA GLY A 170 -23.40 -1.01 1.31
C GLY A 170 -24.20 -0.32 0.22
N LEU A 171 -23.55 0.64 -0.45
CA LEU A 171 -24.13 1.41 -1.53
C LEU A 171 -23.03 1.77 -2.53
N SER A 172 -23.16 1.26 -3.74
CA SER A 172 -22.27 1.57 -4.85
C SER A 172 -23.04 1.82 -6.14
N THR A 173 -22.40 2.52 -7.08
CA THR A 173 -22.94 2.71 -8.42
C THR A 173 -21.92 2.43 -9.50
N PHE A 174 -22.37 1.85 -10.60
CA PHE A 174 -21.62 1.67 -11.84
C PHE A 174 -22.29 2.50 -12.93
N SER A 175 -21.52 3.33 -13.61
CA SER A 175 -22.01 4.16 -14.70
C SER A 175 -21.03 4.24 -15.86
N GLU A 176 -21.52 4.65 -17.02
CA GLU A 176 -20.70 4.78 -18.24
C GLU A 176 -19.87 3.53 -18.54
N ILE A 177 -20.48 2.33 -18.42
CA ILE A 177 -19.77 1.08 -18.72
C ILE A 177 -19.53 1.01 -20.22
N GLN A 178 -18.28 0.85 -20.63
CA GLN A 178 -17.89 0.72 -22.03
C GLN A 178 -16.86 -0.39 -22.20
N ILE A 179 -17.09 -1.23 -23.21
CA ILE A 179 -16.14 -2.20 -23.74
C ILE A 179 -15.73 -1.71 -25.11
N LEU A 180 -14.46 -1.36 -25.25
CA LEU A 180 -13.92 -0.68 -26.43
C LEU A 180 -12.87 -1.57 -27.11
N GLU A 181 -12.78 -1.44 -28.44
CA GLU A 181 -11.65 -1.92 -29.25
C GLU A 181 -11.00 -0.72 -29.94
N PRO A 182 -10.26 0.10 -29.20
CA PRO A 182 -9.61 1.28 -29.76
C PRO A 182 -8.54 0.93 -30.79
N GLU A 183 -8.19 1.93 -31.60
CA GLU A 183 -7.06 1.86 -32.54
C GLU A 183 -5.75 1.49 -31.81
N SER A 184 -4.86 0.81 -32.54
CA SER A 184 -3.55 0.45 -32.01
C SER A 184 -2.75 1.67 -31.53
N SER A 185 -1.84 1.46 -30.58
CA SER A 185 -1.04 2.51 -29.94
C SER A 185 -0.41 3.49 -30.95
N CYS A 186 -0.75 4.78 -30.79
CA CYS A 186 -0.23 5.88 -31.59
C CYS A 186 1.21 6.25 -31.16
N LEU A 187 1.44 6.44 -29.87
CA LEU A 187 2.74 6.83 -29.31
C LEU A 187 3.80 5.75 -29.52
N ALA A 188 3.43 4.48 -29.64
CA ALA A 188 4.41 3.42 -29.94
C ALA A 188 4.95 3.47 -31.38
N THR A 189 4.40 4.34 -32.24
CA THR A 189 4.84 4.59 -33.62
C THR A 189 5.78 5.79 -33.76
N LEU A 190 6.10 6.47 -32.66
CA LEU A 190 6.87 7.70 -32.63
C LEU A 190 8.03 7.57 -31.64
N ASP A 191 9.09 8.35 -31.88
CA ASP A 191 10.11 8.61 -30.85
C ASP A 191 9.64 9.79 -30.00
N TRP A 192 9.76 9.69 -28.68
CA TRP A 192 9.40 10.78 -27.78
C TRP A 192 10.25 10.80 -26.51
N THR A 193 10.41 11.99 -25.95
CA THR A 193 11.15 12.21 -24.70
C THR A 193 10.57 13.39 -23.94
N PHE A 194 10.54 13.28 -22.61
CA PHE A 194 10.17 14.36 -21.71
C PHE A 194 10.93 14.23 -20.39
N ASN A 195 10.86 15.28 -19.58
CA ASN A 195 11.46 15.32 -18.25
C ASN A 195 10.39 15.59 -17.21
N VAL A 196 10.50 14.97 -16.05
CA VAL A 196 9.70 15.26 -14.86
C VAL A 196 10.62 15.61 -13.70
N GLU A 197 10.24 16.60 -12.88
CA GLU A 197 11.00 16.99 -11.69
C GLU A 197 10.89 15.92 -10.60
N GLU A 198 9.71 15.32 -10.45
CA GLU A 198 9.50 14.14 -9.62
C GLU A 198 8.86 13.04 -10.47
N CYS A 199 9.48 11.86 -10.47
CA CYS A 199 8.93 10.71 -11.17
C CYS A 199 7.94 9.98 -10.26
N ASN A 200 6.67 10.24 -10.51
CA ASN A 200 5.54 9.56 -9.90
C ASN A 200 4.45 9.36 -10.95
N TYR A 201 3.41 8.59 -10.61
CA TYR A 201 2.29 8.31 -11.49
C TYR A 201 1.68 9.57 -12.11
N GLU A 202 1.35 10.58 -11.29
CA GLU A 202 0.65 11.78 -11.72
C GLU A 202 1.46 12.61 -12.73
N ASN A 203 2.72 12.92 -12.40
CA ASN A 203 3.58 13.74 -13.24
C ASN A 203 3.87 13.07 -14.59
N VAL A 204 4.08 11.74 -14.57
CA VAL A 204 4.30 10.96 -15.80
C VAL A 204 3.04 10.92 -16.65
N MET A 205 1.87 10.71 -16.04
CA MET A 205 0.59 10.71 -16.74
C MET A 205 0.27 12.07 -17.37
N ILE A 206 0.52 13.17 -16.67
CA ILE A 206 0.36 14.53 -17.20
C ILE A 206 1.29 14.74 -18.40
N ALA A 207 2.57 14.39 -18.28
CA ALA A 207 3.54 14.58 -19.35
C ALA A 207 3.23 13.73 -20.59
N LEU A 208 2.87 12.45 -20.41
CA LEU A 208 2.47 11.58 -21.51
C LEU A 208 1.19 12.05 -22.19
N LYS A 209 0.22 12.56 -21.42
CA LYS A 209 -1.02 13.12 -21.97
C LYS A 209 -0.75 14.32 -22.87
N ILE A 210 0.17 15.21 -22.50
CA ILE A 210 0.55 16.35 -23.35
C ILE A 210 1.11 15.85 -24.69
N ILE A 211 2.01 14.86 -24.67
CA ILE A 211 2.60 14.30 -25.90
C ILE A 211 1.51 13.63 -26.75
N PHE A 212 0.63 12.88 -26.12
CA PHE A 212 -0.50 12.22 -26.76
C PHE A 212 -1.43 13.21 -27.45
N ASP A 213 -1.88 14.26 -26.74
CA ASP A 213 -2.78 15.28 -27.28
C ASP A 213 -2.14 16.08 -28.44
N GLU A 214 -0.81 16.18 -28.49
CA GLU A 214 -0.08 16.84 -29.57
C GLU A 214 0.06 15.99 -30.84
N HIS A 215 0.10 14.66 -30.73
CA HIS A 215 0.52 13.77 -31.82
C HIS A 215 -0.53 12.76 -32.27
N CYS A 216 -1.53 12.47 -31.44
CA CYS A 216 -2.54 11.44 -31.69
C CYS A 216 -3.90 12.05 -32.05
N ASP A 217 -4.66 11.32 -32.85
CA ASP A 217 -5.99 11.76 -33.31
C ASP A 217 -7.08 11.35 -32.30
N GLY A 218 -8.29 11.89 -32.46
CA GLY A 218 -9.39 11.69 -31.51
C GLY A 218 -9.92 10.26 -31.36
N ASP A 219 -9.53 9.35 -32.26
CA ASP A 219 -9.90 7.93 -32.22
C ASP A 219 -8.91 7.11 -31.36
N ASN A 220 -7.74 7.66 -31.02
CA ASN A 220 -6.78 7.03 -30.12
C ASN A 220 -7.18 7.20 -28.65
N ILE A 221 -6.78 6.26 -27.80
CA ILE A 221 -6.97 6.33 -26.35
C ILE A 221 -5.61 6.16 -25.66
N LEU A 222 -5.19 7.15 -24.86
CA LEU A 222 -3.90 7.13 -24.16
C LEU A 222 -3.65 5.84 -23.35
N MET A 223 -4.70 5.26 -22.76
CA MET A 223 -4.56 4.00 -22.01
C MET A 223 -4.05 2.84 -22.90
N VAL A 224 -4.41 2.80 -24.18
CA VAL A 224 -3.88 1.80 -25.13
C VAL A 224 -2.37 1.93 -25.25
N ASP A 225 -1.87 3.15 -25.38
CA ASP A 225 -0.44 3.44 -25.44
C ASP A 225 0.27 3.03 -24.14
N LEU A 226 -0.32 3.38 -22.99
CA LEU A 226 0.23 3.03 -21.69
C LEU A 226 0.35 1.51 -21.52
N PHE A 227 -0.66 0.74 -21.92
CA PHE A 227 -0.60 -0.71 -21.86
C PHE A 227 0.31 -1.36 -22.91
N VAL A 228 0.86 -0.60 -23.87
CA VAL A 228 1.96 -1.07 -24.74
C VAL A 228 3.31 -0.85 -24.08
N PHE A 229 3.44 0.19 -23.27
CA PHE A 229 4.67 0.57 -22.60
C PHE A 229 4.91 -0.16 -21.28
N PHE A 230 3.82 -0.54 -20.60
CA PHE A 230 3.85 -1.09 -19.26
C PHE A 230 3.13 -2.44 -19.22
N ASP A 231 3.82 -3.45 -18.70
CA ASP A 231 3.21 -4.75 -18.39
C ASP A 231 2.46 -4.65 -17.05
N GLY A 232 1.21 -5.14 -16.99
CA GLY A 232 0.39 -5.12 -15.78
C GLY A 232 -0.30 -3.77 -15.52
N PRO A 233 -0.71 -3.50 -14.26
CA PRO A 233 -1.33 -2.22 -13.91
C PRO A 233 -0.42 -1.04 -14.25
N VAL A 234 -0.94 -0.05 -14.97
CA VAL A 234 -0.18 1.11 -15.46
C VAL A 234 0.53 1.85 -14.33
N LYS A 235 -0.12 1.99 -13.17
CA LYS A 235 0.44 2.63 -11.98
C LYS A 235 1.72 1.94 -11.52
N ASP A 236 1.69 0.62 -11.39
CA ASP A 236 2.84 -0.19 -11.01
C ASP A 236 3.94 -0.16 -12.09
N GLY A 237 3.56 -0.16 -13.36
CA GLY A 237 4.48 -0.07 -14.48
C GLY A 237 5.26 1.25 -14.51
N ILE A 238 4.56 2.38 -14.36
CA ILE A 238 5.18 3.71 -14.23
C ILE A 238 6.06 3.74 -12.98
N GLY A 239 5.57 3.19 -11.87
CA GLY A 239 6.32 3.15 -10.63
C GLY A 239 7.64 2.39 -10.71
N ASN A 240 7.61 1.21 -11.33
CA ASN A 240 8.81 0.44 -11.61
C ASN A 240 9.77 1.22 -12.53
N MET A 241 9.26 1.87 -13.58
CA MET A 241 10.08 2.73 -14.44
C MET A 241 10.74 3.87 -13.64
N CYS A 242 10.02 4.53 -12.74
CA CYS A 242 10.58 5.57 -11.89
C CYS A 242 11.66 5.04 -10.95
N LYS A 243 11.42 3.89 -10.31
CA LYS A 243 12.41 3.21 -9.46
C LYS A 243 13.69 2.85 -10.22
N PHE A 244 13.58 2.35 -11.45
CA PHE A 244 14.74 1.98 -12.27
C PHE A 244 15.46 3.16 -12.91
N ALA A 245 14.95 4.39 -12.78
CA ALA A 245 15.62 5.59 -13.27
C ALA A 245 16.95 5.86 -12.53
N PHE A 246 17.09 5.38 -11.29
CA PHE A 246 18.27 5.55 -10.44
C PHE A 246 19.30 4.44 -10.73
N VAL A 247 20.02 4.59 -11.85
CA VAL A 247 20.91 3.55 -12.41
C VAL A 247 22.11 3.25 -11.51
N GLU A 248 22.68 4.27 -10.85
CA GLU A 248 23.76 4.11 -9.89
C GLU A 248 23.19 3.91 -8.48
N ASN A 249 23.44 2.74 -7.89
CA ASN A 249 23.07 2.43 -6.52
C ASN A 249 24.17 1.67 -5.77
N VAL A 250 24.09 1.75 -4.44
CA VAL A 250 24.89 0.97 -3.49
C VAL A 250 23.96 -0.03 -2.82
N SER A 251 24.31 -1.31 -2.92
CA SER A 251 23.56 -2.36 -2.24
C SER A 251 23.74 -2.26 -0.72
N PHE A 252 22.68 -2.46 0.06
CA PHE A 252 22.72 -2.28 1.52
C PHE A 252 23.73 -3.23 2.19
N ASP A 253 23.93 -4.44 1.67
CA ASP A 253 24.93 -5.40 2.19
C ASP A 253 26.38 -4.91 2.08
N ARG A 254 26.62 -3.86 1.29
CA ARG A 254 27.92 -3.22 1.14
C ARG A 254 28.12 -2.08 2.14
N VAL A 255 27.11 -1.69 2.90
CA VAL A 255 27.19 -0.56 3.84
C VAL A 255 28.19 -0.88 4.95
N THR A 256 28.07 -2.04 5.61
CA THR A 256 28.99 -2.44 6.67
C THR A 256 30.24 -3.15 6.15
N ASP A 257 30.12 -3.89 5.03
CA ASP A 257 31.16 -4.82 4.53
C ASP A 257 31.59 -5.89 5.56
N HIS A 258 30.76 -6.14 6.58
CA HIS A 258 30.93 -7.22 7.58
C HIS A 258 30.18 -8.51 7.23
N GLY A 259 29.34 -8.46 6.19
CA GLY A 259 28.59 -9.59 5.66
C GLY A 259 27.19 -9.72 6.25
N ASN A 260 26.33 -10.46 5.54
CA ASN A 260 24.90 -10.51 5.80
C ASN A 260 24.52 -10.90 7.24
N GLN A 261 25.23 -11.84 7.87
CA GLN A 261 24.94 -12.19 9.26
C GLN A 261 25.14 -10.98 10.18
N PHE A 262 26.22 -10.22 10.03
CA PHE A 262 26.47 -9.05 10.85
C PHE A 262 25.37 -8.00 10.64
N ASP A 263 24.99 -7.72 9.38
CA ASP A 263 23.98 -6.71 9.07
C ASP A 263 22.62 -7.05 9.64
N VAL A 264 22.22 -8.31 9.52
CA VAL A 264 20.94 -8.78 10.04
C VAL A 264 20.94 -8.76 11.57
N GLU A 265 22.02 -9.21 12.21
CA GLU A 265 22.11 -9.14 13.67
C GLU A 265 22.21 -7.68 14.17
N TYR A 266 22.79 -6.76 13.41
CA TYR A 266 22.88 -5.34 13.79
C TYR A 266 21.49 -4.75 14.02
N PHE A 267 20.55 -5.05 13.12
CA PHE A 267 19.17 -4.59 13.23
C PHE A 267 18.36 -5.31 14.31
N ASP A 268 18.80 -6.48 14.78
CA ASP A 268 18.26 -7.11 15.98
C ASP A 268 18.90 -6.61 17.27
N GLY A 269 19.88 -5.70 17.17
CA GLY A 269 20.66 -5.23 18.31
C GLY A 269 21.76 -6.19 18.74
N GLY A 270 22.08 -7.21 17.95
CA GLY A 270 22.87 -8.39 18.30
C GLY A 270 24.39 -8.33 18.07
N THR A 271 24.96 -7.19 17.69
CA THR A 271 26.38 -7.11 17.24
C THR A 271 27.29 -6.37 18.22
N THR A 272 28.59 -6.40 17.93
CA THR A 272 29.58 -5.58 18.65
C THR A 272 29.30 -4.10 18.50
N TRP A 273 28.68 -3.64 17.42
CA TRP A 273 28.25 -2.24 17.27
C TRP A 273 27.09 -1.86 18.19
N ASN A 274 26.35 -2.84 18.73
CA ASN A 274 25.28 -2.58 19.67
C ASN A 274 25.76 -2.67 21.13
N TYR A 275 26.55 -3.69 21.49
CA TYR A 275 26.83 -4.00 22.91
C TYR A 275 28.15 -3.49 23.48
N GLU A 276 29.16 -3.22 22.64
CA GLU A 276 30.41 -2.66 23.18
C GLU A 276 30.13 -1.27 23.80
N ARG A 277 30.95 -0.82 24.75
CA ARG A 277 30.80 0.49 25.40
C ARG A 277 32.10 1.26 25.27
N GLU A 278 32.03 2.57 25.11
CA GLU A 278 33.25 3.38 25.11
C GLU A 278 33.87 3.38 26.50
N LEU A 279 35.16 3.04 26.56
CA LEU A 279 35.94 3.04 27.79
C LEU A 279 37.13 3.99 27.62
N GLY A 280 37.25 4.93 28.56
CA GLY A 280 38.44 5.78 28.65
C GLY A 280 39.59 5.02 29.31
N ASP A 281 40.77 5.01 28.69
CA ASP A 281 41.95 4.41 29.32
C ASP A 281 42.38 5.22 30.56
N ALA A 282 42.91 4.53 31.57
CA ALA A 282 43.35 5.11 32.84
C ALA A 282 44.46 6.17 32.68
N ASP A 283 45.22 6.11 31.58
CA ASP A 283 46.27 7.07 31.23
C ASP A 283 45.77 8.20 30.27
N GLY A 284 44.51 8.15 29.82
CA GLY A 284 43.87 9.16 28.96
C GLY A 284 44.48 9.26 27.55
N THR A 285 45.11 8.20 27.06
CA THR A 285 45.86 8.23 25.79
C THR A 285 45.16 7.55 24.61
N THR A 286 44.22 6.63 24.85
CA THR A 286 43.41 5.93 23.85
C THR A 286 42.08 5.50 24.46
N ASN A 287 40.97 5.62 23.74
CA ASN A 287 39.68 5.05 24.14
C ASN A 287 39.43 3.73 23.39
N GLU A 288 38.77 2.77 24.02
CA GLU A 288 38.29 1.52 23.39
C GLU A 288 36.78 1.63 23.12
N GLY A 289 36.27 0.91 22.11
CA GLY A 289 34.82 0.87 21.83
C GLY A 289 34.25 2.15 21.21
N VAL A 290 35.09 2.96 20.56
CA VAL A 290 34.71 4.24 19.95
C VAL A 290 34.07 3.98 18.59
N LEU A 291 32.77 4.24 18.43
CA LEU A 291 32.02 3.98 17.20
C LEU A 291 32.58 4.73 15.98
N ARG A 292 33.11 5.95 16.18
CA ARG A 292 33.78 6.70 15.09
C ARG A 292 35.01 5.99 14.53
N GLN A 293 35.59 5.06 15.29
CA GLN A 293 36.70 4.21 14.89
C GLN A 293 36.20 2.83 14.44
N ASP A 294 35.38 2.17 15.24
CA ASP A 294 34.93 0.79 15.04
C ASP A 294 33.92 0.65 13.90
N ALA A 295 33.10 1.67 13.70
CA ALA A 295 32.12 1.80 12.61
C ALA A 295 32.51 2.93 11.64
N ASN A 296 33.80 3.27 11.49
CA ASN A 296 34.30 4.35 10.62
C ASN A 296 33.73 4.30 9.19
N ARG A 297 33.45 3.10 8.68
CA ARG A 297 32.85 2.90 7.37
C ARG A 297 31.50 3.59 7.25
N VAL A 298 30.69 3.65 8.30
CA VAL A 298 29.40 4.36 8.31
C VAL A 298 29.60 5.83 7.96
N GLY A 299 30.55 6.51 8.61
CA GLY A 299 30.90 7.90 8.26
C GLY A 299 31.35 8.03 6.79
N THR A 300 32.17 7.10 6.30
CA THR A 300 32.57 7.09 4.88
C THR A 300 31.39 6.89 3.93
N VAL A 301 30.44 6.02 4.27
CA VAL A 301 29.25 5.77 3.47
C VAL A 301 28.36 7.02 3.42
N TYR A 302 28.22 7.72 4.54
CA TYR A 302 27.51 8.98 4.58
C TYR A 302 28.16 10.02 3.66
N ASP A 303 29.45 10.30 3.85
CA ASP A 303 30.18 11.37 3.15
C ASP A 303 30.31 11.14 1.63
N VAL A 304 30.30 9.88 1.18
CA VAL A 304 30.60 9.52 -0.22
C VAL A 304 29.38 9.03 -0.98
N TYR A 305 28.44 8.34 -0.32
CA TYR A 305 27.36 7.63 -1.00
C TYR A 305 25.97 8.09 -0.58
N ALA A 306 25.67 8.23 0.71
CA ALA A 306 24.30 8.43 1.18
C ALA A 306 23.65 9.71 0.64
N GLU A 307 24.44 10.76 0.40
CA GLU A 307 23.98 12.04 -0.14
C GLU A 307 24.04 12.13 -1.68
N GLN A 308 24.58 11.11 -2.37
CA GLN A 308 24.95 11.19 -3.79
C GLN A 308 24.40 10.03 -4.64
N THR A 309 24.02 8.91 -4.04
CA THR A 309 23.52 7.73 -4.74
C THR A 309 22.45 7.03 -3.93
N GLN A 310 21.59 6.28 -4.61
CA GLN A 310 20.58 5.46 -3.97
C GLN A 310 21.25 4.31 -3.19
N ILE A 311 20.85 4.11 -1.94
CA ILE A 311 21.13 2.91 -1.17
C ILE A 311 19.90 2.00 -1.29
N THR A 312 20.10 0.76 -1.74
CA THR A 312 18.97 -0.16 -1.96
C THR A 312 18.31 -0.54 -0.63
N TRP A 313 17.01 -0.86 -0.64
CA TRP A 313 16.35 -1.48 0.51
C TRP A 313 16.93 -2.89 0.81
N PRO A 314 17.21 -3.26 2.06
CA PRO A 314 17.75 -4.58 2.38
C PRO A 314 16.69 -5.69 2.31
N ASP A 315 17.12 -6.91 1.95
CA ASP A 315 16.32 -8.15 2.04
C ASP A 315 16.62 -8.88 3.36
N TYR A 316 16.30 -8.23 4.49
CA TYR A 316 16.52 -8.78 5.84
C TYR A 316 15.19 -9.06 6.52
N ARG A 317 15.17 -10.03 7.45
CA ARG A 317 13.95 -10.52 8.13
C ARG A 317 13.11 -9.40 8.74
N GLN A 318 13.75 -8.36 9.27
CA GLN A 318 13.10 -7.21 9.92
C GLN A 318 12.39 -6.29 8.92
N PHE A 319 12.78 -6.32 7.65
CA PHE A 319 12.38 -5.40 6.59
C PHE A 319 11.65 -6.08 5.42
N LYS A 320 11.23 -7.34 5.61
CA LYS A 320 10.40 -8.06 4.65
C LYS A 320 8.95 -7.61 4.75
N ASP A 321 8.32 -7.40 3.59
CA ASP A 321 6.89 -7.16 3.46
C ASP A 321 6.35 -6.04 4.38
N CYS A 322 7.00 -4.87 4.43
CA CYS A 322 6.50 -3.71 5.18
C CYS A 322 5.18 -3.18 4.58
N LYS A 323 4.05 -3.77 4.96
CA LYS A 323 2.70 -3.49 4.41
C LYS A 323 2.29 -2.05 4.64
N LEU A 324 2.59 -1.52 5.83
CA LEU A 324 2.34 -0.14 6.24
C LEU A 324 3.36 0.85 5.71
N ARG A 325 4.32 0.42 4.88
CA ARG A 325 5.33 1.28 4.24
C ARG A 325 6.00 2.25 5.22
N THR A 326 6.28 1.74 6.42
CA THR A 326 6.82 2.50 7.53
C THR A 326 7.86 1.63 8.23
N ALA A 327 9.02 2.20 8.53
CA ALA A 327 10.05 1.56 9.32
C ALA A 327 10.41 2.44 10.51
N MET A 328 10.78 1.79 11.61
CA MET A 328 11.08 2.45 12.87
C MET A 328 12.28 1.76 13.52
N CYS A 329 13.13 2.56 14.13
CA CYS A 329 14.20 2.14 15.01
C CYS A 329 13.88 2.63 16.42
N CYS A 330 14.09 1.78 17.42
CA CYS A 330 13.90 2.13 18.82
C CYS A 330 15.11 1.68 19.63
N PHE A 331 15.68 2.61 20.38
CA PHE A 331 16.95 2.47 21.09
C PHE A 331 16.71 2.57 22.59
N VAL A 332 17.41 1.74 23.35
CA VAL A 332 17.31 1.66 24.82
C VAL A 332 18.63 1.92 25.53
N ALA A 333 19.73 2.07 24.79
CA ALA A 333 21.06 2.30 25.37
C ALA A 333 21.83 3.40 24.66
N ASP A 334 22.65 4.11 25.42
CA ASP A 334 23.68 5.02 24.93
C ASP A 334 25.08 4.47 25.28
N ARG A 335 25.95 4.34 24.28
CA ARG A 335 27.26 3.69 24.40
C ARG A 335 28.46 4.59 24.10
N GLN A 336 28.27 5.88 23.82
CA GLN A 336 29.37 6.83 23.56
C GLN A 336 29.28 8.01 24.52
N PHE A 337 30.40 8.41 25.11
CA PHE A 337 30.45 9.59 25.96
C PHE A 337 31.06 10.78 25.19
N ASP A 338 30.89 12.00 25.73
CA ASP A 338 31.41 13.24 25.13
C ASP A 338 30.89 13.51 23.69
N ASP A 339 29.68 13.07 23.35
CA ASP A 339 29.04 13.28 22.05
C ASP A 339 27.80 14.22 22.08
N ASP A 340 27.53 14.84 23.23
CA ASP A 340 26.38 15.72 23.52
C ASP A 340 25.00 15.04 23.37
N ASN A 341 24.93 13.70 23.40
CA ASN A 341 23.68 12.92 23.33
C ASN A 341 23.57 11.95 24.51
N GLY A 342 22.33 11.61 24.87
CA GLY A 342 22.06 10.62 25.93
C GLY A 342 22.69 10.99 27.27
N ASN A 343 23.03 9.97 28.06
CA ASN A 343 23.60 10.17 29.39
C ASN A 343 24.88 9.33 29.66
N CYS A 344 25.46 8.67 28.65
CA CYS A 344 26.72 7.93 28.79
C CYS A 344 27.86 8.89 29.18
N ALA A 345 28.55 8.55 30.27
CA ALA A 345 29.67 9.31 30.80
C ALA A 345 30.97 8.49 30.77
N GLU A 346 32.12 9.16 30.84
CA GLU A 346 33.43 8.50 30.81
C GLU A 346 33.51 7.34 31.83
N ASN A 347 33.63 6.11 31.32
CA ASN A 347 33.65 4.86 32.09
C ASN A 347 32.36 4.55 32.90
N ASP A 348 31.21 5.09 32.50
CA ASP A 348 29.90 4.89 33.14
C ASP A 348 28.78 4.82 32.08
N CYS A 349 28.86 3.82 31.21
CA CYS A 349 27.90 3.60 30.11
C CYS A 349 27.20 2.23 30.18
N ASP A 350 27.34 1.51 31.29
CA ASP A 350 26.75 0.17 31.45
C ASP A 350 25.21 0.22 31.54
N ASP A 351 24.66 1.33 32.05
CA ASP A 351 23.22 1.57 32.28
C ASP A 351 22.85 2.98 31.80
N ALA A 352 23.47 3.39 30.68
CA ALA A 352 23.25 4.70 30.09
C ALA A 352 22.14 4.63 29.04
N ASP A 353 21.27 5.63 29.08
CA ASP A 353 20.05 5.74 28.29
C ASP A 353 20.20 6.80 27.18
N PRO A 354 19.49 6.62 26.05
CA PRO A 354 19.36 7.67 25.04
C PRO A 354 18.51 8.84 25.56
N ASN A 355 18.44 9.93 24.79
CA ASN A 355 17.50 11.00 25.09
C ASN A 355 16.06 10.55 24.82
N ASP A 356 15.18 10.73 25.80
CA ASP A 356 13.79 10.33 25.73
C ASP A 356 12.97 11.11 24.68
N ASN A 357 12.15 10.40 23.89
CA ASN A 357 11.17 11.01 22.98
C ASN A 357 9.84 10.25 22.85
N SER A 358 9.67 9.14 23.58
CA SER A 358 8.49 8.29 23.48
C SER A 358 8.34 7.43 24.73
N ASP A 359 7.11 7.05 25.05
CA ASP A 359 6.85 6.00 26.04
C ASP A 359 6.72 4.63 25.34
N LEU A 360 7.26 3.59 25.94
CA LEU A 360 7.09 2.20 25.51
C LEU A 360 5.83 1.62 26.17
N CYS A 361 4.88 1.12 25.36
CA CYS A 361 3.64 0.56 25.90
C CYS A 361 3.71 -0.97 26.06
N TYR A 362 4.05 -1.69 25.00
CA TYR A 362 4.20 -3.14 25.07
C TYR A 362 4.97 -3.69 23.87
N THR A 363 5.50 -4.90 24.03
CA THR A 363 6.12 -5.68 22.98
C THR A 363 5.40 -7.01 22.84
N ASP A 364 4.99 -7.37 21.63
CA ASP A 364 4.39 -8.67 21.30
C ASP A 364 5.40 -9.48 20.48
N PHE A 365 5.95 -10.55 21.07
CA PHE A 365 7.07 -11.28 20.48
C PHE A 365 6.66 -12.05 19.22
N THR A 366 5.36 -12.32 19.07
CA THR A 366 4.82 -12.97 17.86
C THR A 366 4.96 -12.10 16.61
N ARG A 367 5.20 -10.79 16.77
CA ARG A 367 5.49 -9.87 15.66
C ARG A 367 6.88 -10.05 15.07
N SER A 368 7.81 -10.61 15.84
CA SER A 368 9.22 -10.68 15.44
C SER A 368 9.91 -11.92 16.02
N GLU A 369 9.27 -13.08 15.91
CA GLU A 369 9.72 -14.35 16.52
C GLU A 369 11.20 -14.68 16.25
N GLU A 370 11.67 -14.42 15.02
CA GLU A 370 13.06 -14.65 14.63
C GLU A 370 14.04 -13.71 15.36
N SER A 371 13.69 -12.42 15.50
CA SER A 371 14.48 -11.40 16.20
C SER A 371 14.40 -11.55 17.72
N ALA A 372 13.22 -11.89 18.24
CA ALA A 372 12.98 -12.15 19.65
C ALA A 372 13.57 -13.49 20.13
N HIS A 373 13.89 -14.39 19.17
CA HIS A 373 14.36 -15.76 19.40
C HIS A 373 13.38 -16.63 20.24
N VAL A 374 12.09 -16.28 20.22
CA VAL A 374 11.01 -16.97 20.93
C VAL A 374 9.75 -16.99 20.07
N GLU A 375 8.98 -18.08 20.13
CA GLU A 375 7.77 -18.30 19.31
C GLU A 375 6.58 -17.45 19.78
N ASP A 376 6.45 -17.20 21.09
CA ASP A 376 5.35 -16.41 21.65
C ASP A 376 5.79 -15.81 22.99
N GLY A 377 5.14 -14.72 23.37
CA GLY A 377 5.37 -13.97 24.59
C GLY A 377 5.08 -12.49 24.39
N TYR A 378 5.10 -11.75 25.49
CA TYR A 378 4.95 -10.30 25.47
C TYR A 378 5.55 -9.68 26.72
N SER A 379 5.89 -8.41 26.61
CA SER A 379 6.29 -7.54 27.72
C SER A 379 5.33 -6.36 27.80
N ILE A 380 4.91 -5.98 29.00
CA ILE A 380 4.05 -4.82 29.24
C ILE A 380 4.88 -3.77 29.98
N TYR A 381 4.84 -2.55 29.46
CA TYR A 381 5.51 -1.38 30.00
C TYR A 381 4.44 -0.32 30.24
N GLY A 382 4.33 0.19 31.45
CA GLY A 382 3.28 1.13 31.81
C GLY A 382 3.73 2.04 32.94
N ASP A 383 3.10 3.20 33.03
CA ASP A 383 3.42 4.23 34.03
C ASP A 383 4.87 4.78 33.94
N ALA A 384 5.44 4.90 32.72
CA ALA A 384 6.80 5.39 32.46
C ALA A 384 7.86 4.62 33.28
N SER A 385 7.80 3.29 33.24
CA SER A 385 8.68 2.38 34.01
C SER A 385 9.82 1.78 33.19
N GLU A 386 9.89 2.12 31.91
CA GLU A 386 10.84 1.62 30.91
C GLU A 386 12.22 2.30 30.95
N GLY A 387 12.33 3.51 31.50
CA GLY A 387 13.54 4.35 31.39
C GLY A 387 13.43 5.36 30.26
N ASP A 388 14.48 6.13 30.00
CA ASP A 388 14.51 7.04 28.85
C ASP A 388 14.64 6.22 27.56
N PHE A 389 13.82 6.52 26.56
CA PHE A 389 13.66 5.67 25.38
C PHE A 389 13.51 6.49 24.10
N HIS A 390 14.14 6.04 23.00
CA HIS A 390 14.17 6.82 21.78
C HIS A 390 13.71 6.03 20.56
N CYS A 391 12.63 6.46 19.90
CA CYS A 391 12.21 5.93 18.61
C CYS A 391 12.31 6.96 17.48
N HIS A 392 12.79 6.52 16.32
CA HIS A 392 12.88 7.31 15.12
C HIS A 392 12.58 6.46 13.90
N GLY A 393 11.77 6.95 12.97
CA GLY A 393 11.43 6.22 11.76
C GLY A 393 11.27 7.07 10.52
N PHE A 394 10.67 6.48 9.51
CA PHE A 394 10.33 7.10 8.24
C PHE A 394 9.22 6.31 7.56
N ALA A 395 8.41 7.00 6.76
CA ALA A 395 7.34 6.42 5.98
C ALA A 395 7.49 6.79 4.50
N TRP A 396 7.02 5.93 3.61
CA TRP A 396 7.09 6.14 2.16
C TRP A 396 5.78 5.81 1.44
N GLY A 397 5.60 6.42 0.27
CA GLY A 397 4.44 6.22 -0.59
C GLY A 397 4.44 4.92 -1.39
N ASN A 398 3.28 4.58 -1.98
CA ASN A 398 3.14 3.51 -2.98
C ASN A 398 3.16 4.05 -4.42
N ASN A 399 3.35 5.36 -4.59
CA ASN A 399 3.42 6.02 -5.89
C ASN A 399 4.80 5.92 -6.54
N HIS A 400 5.74 5.21 -5.89
CA HIS A 400 7.14 5.06 -6.29
C HIS A 400 7.86 6.40 -6.48
N GLY A 401 7.45 7.40 -5.69
CA GLY A 401 8.09 8.69 -5.61
C GLY A 401 9.46 8.63 -4.94
N SER A 402 10.02 9.81 -4.71
CA SER A 402 11.37 9.97 -4.16
C SER A 402 11.56 9.29 -2.79
N ASP A 403 10.53 9.29 -1.94
CA ASP A 403 10.52 8.65 -0.62
C ASP A 403 10.60 7.11 -0.67
N ASP A 404 9.87 6.47 -1.59
CA ASP A 404 9.94 5.02 -1.81
C ASP A 404 11.28 4.59 -2.43
N VAL A 405 11.83 5.40 -3.34
CA VAL A 405 13.14 5.12 -3.95
C VAL A 405 14.27 5.24 -2.93
N MET A 406 14.21 6.25 -2.06
CA MET A 406 15.28 6.60 -1.11
C MET A 406 15.08 6.03 0.30
N LYS A 407 14.10 5.15 0.51
CA LYS A 407 13.87 4.51 1.83
C LYS A 407 15.10 3.75 2.36
N GLY A 408 15.94 3.18 1.48
CA GLY A 408 17.21 2.57 1.91
C GLY A 408 18.22 3.61 2.40
N ASN A 409 18.25 4.80 1.81
CA ASN A 409 19.04 5.94 2.32
C ASN A 409 18.53 6.38 3.70
N ASN A 410 17.20 6.50 3.88
CA ASN A 410 16.62 6.82 5.19
C ASN A 410 16.95 5.76 6.25
N LEU A 411 16.86 4.48 5.90
CA LEU A 411 17.23 3.40 6.82
C LEU A 411 18.68 3.54 7.26
N PHE A 412 19.60 3.73 6.31
CA PHE A 412 21.01 3.95 6.62
C PHE A 412 21.21 5.18 7.51
N PHE A 413 20.59 6.30 7.16
CA PHE A 413 20.73 7.55 7.88
C PHE A 413 20.22 7.43 9.32
N VAL A 414 18.97 7.01 9.51
CA VAL A 414 18.32 6.91 10.82
C VAL A 414 19.01 5.85 11.69
N SER A 415 19.18 4.63 11.18
CA SER A 415 19.67 3.53 12.02
C SER A 415 21.15 3.62 12.30
N MET A 416 21.98 3.91 11.29
CA MET A 416 23.43 3.75 11.39
C MET A 416 24.14 5.08 11.58
N TYR A 417 23.82 6.10 10.78
CA TYR A 417 24.60 7.33 10.78
C TYR A 417 24.21 8.30 11.90
N ASP A 418 22.93 8.67 12.01
CA ASP A 418 22.46 9.62 13.02
C ASP A 418 22.48 8.98 14.41
N HIS A 419 21.73 7.89 14.62
CA HIS A 419 21.54 7.35 15.96
C HIS A 419 22.73 6.55 16.47
N MET A 420 23.19 5.52 15.76
CA MET A 420 24.34 4.74 16.23
C MET A 420 25.65 5.53 16.14
N TYR A 421 26.11 5.89 14.93
CA TYR A 421 27.45 6.42 14.71
C TYR A 421 27.68 7.82 15.28
N THR A 422 26.66 8.68 15.25
CA THR A 422 26.79 10.08 15.70
C THR A 422 26.39 10.29 17.15
N ARG A 423 25.32 9.62 17.63
CA ARG A 423 24.72 9.82 18.96
C ARG A 423 24.93 8.67 19.94
N GLY A 424 25.57 7.58 19.53
CA GLY A 424 25.82 6.43 20.42
C GLY A 424 24.59 5.59 20.76
N TYR A 425 23.43 5.81 20.12
CA TYR A 425 22.19 5.12 20.47
C TYR A 425 22.12 3.72 19.87
N THR A 426 21.88 2.74 20.73
CA THR A 426 21.98 1.31 20.40
C THR A 426 21.01 0.47 21.22
N GLU A 427 21.08 -0.84 20.96
CA GLU A 427 20.30 -1.91 21.58
C GLU A 427 18.80 -1.84 21.35
N GLN A 428 18.19 -3.02 21.35
CA GLN A 428 16.79 -3.25 21.06
C GLN A 428 15.95 -3.26 22.33
N VAL A 429 14.66 -2.93 22.18
CA VAL A 429 13.68 -3.28 23.20
C VAL A 429 13.60 -4.80 23.34
N PRO A 430 13.63 -5.37 24.55
CA PRO A 430 13.54 -6.80 24.75
C PRO A 430 12.32 -7.44 24.04
N GLY A 431 12.59 -8.36 23.13
CA GLY A 431 11.58 -9.09 22.36
C GLY A 431 11.09 -8.37 21.10
N ALA A 432 11.78 -7.31 20.66
CA ALA A 432 11.64 -6.69 19.35
C ALA A 432 13.02 -6.52 18.69
N PRO A 433 13.11 -6.32 17.37
CA PRO A 433 14.34 -5.85 16.75
C PRO A 433 14.64 -4.40 17.16
N MET A 434 15.89 -3.97 17.01
CA MET A 434 16.30 -2.57 17.19
C MET A 434 15.71 -1.70 16.08
N CYS A 435 15.66 -2.20 14.84
CA CYS A 435 14.97 -1.56 13.73
C CYS A 435 14.23 -2.59 12.86
N GLY A 436 13.07 -2.21 12.35
CA GLY A 436 12.27 -3.06 11.45
C GLY A 436 11.17 -2.29 10.75
N CYS A 437 10.42 -2.98 9.88
CA CYS A 437 9.08 -2.52 9.52
C CYS A 437 8.29 -2.29 10.81
N VAL A 438 7.45 -1.24 10.86
CA VAL A 438 6.72 -0.86 12.08
C VAL A 438 5.87 -2.01 12.65
N GLU A 439 5.43 -2.93 11.80
CA GLU A 439 4.67 -4.13 12.17
C GLU A 439 5.45 -5.10 13.06
N ASN A 440 6.79 -5.08 12.97
CA ASN A 440 7.70 -5.91 13.75
C ASN A 440 8.17 -5.20 15.04
N MET A 441 7.85 -3.92 15.19
CA MET A 441 8.33 -3.04 16.26
C MET A 441 7.37 -3.02 17.46
N PRO A 442 7.84 -2.60 18.66
CA PRO A 442 6.98 -2.45 19.82
C PRO A 442 5.92 -1.36 19.59
N SER A 443 4.86 -1.41 20.38
CA SER A 443 3.87 -0.34 20.42
C SER A 443 4.33 0.76 21.37
N VAL A 444 4.42 1.99 20.86
CA VAL A 444 4.99 3.18 21.51
C VAL A 444 4.09 4.38 21.32
N THR A 445 4.22 5.43 22.14
CA THR A 445 3.39 6.64 22.00
C THR A 445 3.75 7.44 20.76
N ARG A 446 5.04 7.49 20.40
CA ARG A 446 5.57 8.39 19.38
C ARG A 446 6.84 7.84 18.73
N ALA A 447 7.15 8.33 17.53
CA ALA A 447 8.50 8.27 16.99
C ALA A 447 8.82 9.57 16.27
N ASP A 448 10.05 10.05 16.42
CA ASP A 448 10.62 11.07 15.55
C ASP A 448 10.74 10.55 14.12
N CYS A 449 10.96 11.44 13.16
CA CYS A 449 10.88 11.02 11.77
C CYS A 449 11.73 11.83 10.80
N THR A 450 12.39 11.12 9.89
CA THR A 450 13.20 11.67 8.81
C THR A 450 12.54 11.41 7.47
N GLN A 451 12.68 12.36 6.54
CA GLN A 451 12.40 12.16 5.14
C GLN A 451 13.60 12.57 4.29
N THR A 452 13.72 11.97 3.12
CA THR A 452 14.70 12.36 2.12
C THR A 452 14.12 13.45 1.22
N GLU A 453 14.94 14.45 0.90
CA GLU A 453 14.65 15.45 -0.12
C GLU A 453 15.74 15.42 -1.19
N ILE A 454 15.36 15.37 -2.46
CA ILE A 454 16.31 15.28 -3.57
C ILE A 454 16.39 16.65 -4.27
N THR A 455 17.50 17.36 -4.07
CA THR A 455 17.71 18.65 -4.73
C THR A 455 18.07 18.45 -6.20
N GLY A 456 17.42 19.21 -7.08
CA GLY A 456 17.74 19.24 -8.51
C GLY A 456 17.34 17.96 -9.24
N LEU A 457 16.40 17.17 -8.70
CA LEU A 457 15.91 15.97 -9.34
C LEU A 457 15.30 16.30 -10.71
N SER A 458 15.73 15.56 -11.72
CA SER A 458 15.10 15.50 -13.01
C SER A 458 15.22 14.09 -13.56
N VAL A 459 14.07 13.52 -13.92
CA VAL A 459 14.00 12.20 -14.55
C VAL A 459 13.64 12.37 -16.02
N THR A 460 14.57 11.96 -16.89
CA THR A 460 14.35 11.91 -18.33
C THR A 460 13.70 10.57 -18.67
N ILE A 461 12.53 10.61 -19.31
CA ILE A 461 11.85 9.43 -19.83
C ILE A 461 11.86 9.51 -21.35
N ASN A 462 12.19 8.39 -21.99
CA ASN A 462 12.41 8.31 -23.43
C ASN A 462 11.92 6.96 -23.98
N TYR A 463 11.23 7.02 -25.12
CA TYR A 463 10.87 5.85 -25.91
C TYR A 463 11.43 5.97 -27.32
N VAL A 464 12.02 4.87 -27.79
CA VAL A 464 12.60 4.75 -29.13
C VAL A 464 11.83 3.70 -29.93
N GLU A 465 11.12 4.15 -30.97
CA GLU A 465 10.29 3.33 -31.86
C GLU A 465 11.09 2.21 -32.50
N ALA A 466 12.26 2.54 -33.05
CA ALA A 466 13.08 1.59 -33.81
C ALA A 466 13.52 0.37 -32.99
N THR A 467 13.59 0.51 -31.66
CA THR A 467 13.96 -0.56 -30.73
C THR A 467 12.82 -1.01 -29.83
N LYS A 468 11.65 -0.36 -29.91
CA LYS A 468 10.52 -0.54 -28.98
C LYS A 468 10.96 -0.50 -27.51
N ARG A 469 11.85 0.44 -27.18
CA ARG A 469 12.50 0.52 -25.87
C ARG A 469 12.07 1.79 -25.15
N LEU A 470 11.39 1.60 -24.02
CA LEU A 470 11.20 2.61 -22.99
C LEU A 470 12.42 2.61 -22.05
N SER A 471 12.88 3.80 -21.65
CA SER A 471 13.95 3.98 -20.67
C SER A 471 13.73 5.24 -19.84
N SER A 472 14.17 5.19 -18.59
CA SER A 472 14.21 6.31 -17.66
C SER A 472 15.63 6.47 -17.11
N GLU A 473 16.03 7.72 -16.85
CA GLU A 473 17.31 8.05 -16.22
C GLU A 473 17.13 9.28 -15.31
N ALA A 474 17.52 9.14 -14.04
CA ALA A 474 17.45 10.20 -13.04
C ALA A 474 18.78 10.95 -12.93
N THR A 475 18.68 12.27 -12.77
CA THR A 475 19.80 13.16 -12.43
C THR A 475 19.41 14.02 -11.24
N PHE A 476 20.35 14.29 -10.34
CA PHE A 476 20.12 15.12 -9.14
C PHE A 476 21.44 15.65 -8.60
N ASP A 477 21.39 16.71 -7.78
CA ASP A 477 22.56 17.36 -7.21
C ASP A 477 23.00 16.72 -5.87
N LYS A 478 22.02 16.45 -5.00
CA LYS A 478 22.23 15.87 -3.67
C LYS A 478 20.94 15.29 -3.09
N ILE A 479 21.10 14.35 -2.17
CA ILE A 479 20.05 13.82 -1.29
C ILE A 479 20.27 14.44 0.09
N GLU A 480 19.23 15.04 0.66
CA GLU A 480 19.22 15.63 1.99
C GLU A 480 18.33 14.82 2.93
N PHE A 481 18.72 14.74 4.19
CA PHE A 481 17.96 14.08 5.25
C PHE A 481 17.40 15.16 6.17
N ASN A 482 16.09 15.38 6.10
CA ASN A 482 15.40 16.41 6.86
C ASN A 482 14.43 15.79 7.86
N ALA A 483 14.14 16.49 8.94
CA ALA A 483 12.98 16.17 9.78
C ALA A 483 11.74 16.15 8.88
N CYS A 484 10.91 15.14 9.03
CA CYS A 484 9.81 14.96 8.11
C CYS A 484 8.69 15.98 8.33
N GLU A 485 7.98 16.27 7.24
CA GLU A 485 6.83 17.16 7.25
C GLU A 485 5.59 16.36 7.66
N GLY A 486 4.98 16.75 8.77
CA GLY A 486 3.76 16.12 9.29
C GLY A 486 2.51 16.93 8.95
N LEU A 487 1.36 16.27 8.97
CA LEU A 487 0.07 16.95 8.79
C LEU A 487 -0.14 18.03 9.87
N ASN A 488 -0.77 19.14 9.50
CA ASN A 488 -1.04 20.28 10.40
C ASN A 488 0.20 20.87 11.09
N ASP A 489 1.33 20.95 10.37
CA ASP A 489 2.62 21.44 10.87
C ASP A 489 3.20 20.65 12.06
N THR A 490 2.73 19.41 12.27
CA THR A 490 3.26 18.50 13.30
C THR A 490 4.52 17.79 12.78
N ASN A 491 5.55 18.57 12.49
CA ASN A 491 6.80 18.07 11.90
C ASN A 491 7.61 17.21 12.88
N ASN A 492 8.50 16.37 12.33
CA ASN A 492 9.30 15.39 13.09
C ASN A 492 8.42 14.41 13.89
N ASP A 493 7.29 13.99 13.32
CA ASP A 493 6.37 13.02 13.93
C ASP A 493 6.01 11.96 12.89
N LEU A 494 6.32 10.69 13.17
CA LEU A 494 6.12 9.60 12.23
C LEU A 494 4.63 9.37 11.93
N SER A 495 3.75 9.46 12.94
CA SER A 495 2.31 9.32 12.76
C SER A 495 1.74 10.47 11.93
N ALA A 496 2.16 11.71 12.20
CA ALA A 496 1.69 12.86 11.44
C ALA A 496 2.23 12.86 10.00
N ARG A 497 3.45 12.34 9.77
CA ARG A 497 3.98 12.12 8.41
C ARG A 497 3.15 11.11 7.64
N PHE A 498 2.76 10.01 8.28
CA PHE A 498 1.89 9.03 7.63
C PHE A 498 0.49 9.60 7.36
N ALA A 499 -0.07 10.36 8.30
CA ALA A 499 -1.33 11.07 8.08
C ALA A 499 -1.25 12.07 6.91
N LYS A 500 -0.09 12.71 6.69
CA LYS A 500 0.14 13.53 5.51
C LYS A 500 0.11 12.71 4.21
N LEU A 501 0.66 11.49 4.19
CA LEU A 501 0.54 10.60 3.03
C LEU A 501 -0.92 10.24 2.73
N VAL A 502 -1.77 10.15 3.75
CA VAL A 502 -3.22 9.94 3.56
C VAL A 502 -3.90 11.18 2.98
N ASP A 503 -3.61 12.36 3.51
CA ASP A 503 -4.13 13.65 2.99
C ASP A 503 -3.71 13.88 1.52
N ASP A 504 -2.50 13.47 1.17
CA ASP A 504 -1.96 13.53 -0.19
C ASP A 504 -2.49 12.39 -1.11
N ASN A 505 -3.40 11.52 -0.64
CA ASN A 505 -3.95 10.35 -1.36
C ASN A 505 -2.89 9.30 -1.80
N ILE A 506 -1.77 9.22 -1.08
CA ILE A 506 -0.68 8.26 -1.31
C ILE A 506 -0.84 7.02 -0.40
N ALA A 507 -1.50 7.18 0.75
CA ALA A 507 -1.88 6.11 1.65
C ALA A 507 -3.38 6.18 1.96
N THR A 508 -3.93 5.11 2.53
CA THR A 508 -5.35 5.02 2.87
C THR A 508 -5.59 5.24 4.35
N GLU A 509 -6.80 5.68 4.71
CA GLU A 509 -7.21 5.75 6.12
C GLU A 509 -7.17 4.37 6.82
N LYS A 510 -7.42 3.28 6.07
CA LYS A 510 -7.31 1.91 6.59
C LYS A 510 -5.88 1.64 7.06
N GLU A 511 -4.88 2.00 6.25
CA GLU A 511 -3.47 1.84 6.61
C GLU A 511 -3.08 2.72 7.80
N GLN A 512 -3.60 3.95 7.89
CA GLN A 512 -3.36 4.80 9.05
C GLN A 512 -3.92 4.20 10.34
N ARG A 513 -5.16 3.68 10.31
CA ARG A 513 -5.76 2.99 11.47
C ARG A 513 -4.97 1.74 11.88
N GLU A 514 -4.34 1.06 10.92
CA GLU A 514 -3.45 -0.07 11.22
C GLU A 514 -2.12 0.41 11.84
N LEU A 515 -1.55 1.52 11.37
CA LEU A 515 -0.35 2.14 11.95
C LEU A 515 -0.55 2.59 13.40
N GLU A 516 -1.73 3.13 13.72
CA GLU A 516 -2.11 3.60 15.07
C GLU A 516 -2.09 2.49 16.15
N LYS A 517 -1.99 1.21 15.75
CA LYS A 517 -1.77 0.09 16.69
C LYS A 517 -0.33 0.04 17.22
N TYR A 518 0.61 0.63 16.50
CA TYR A 518 2.04 0.66 16.82
C TYR A 518 2.47 2.02 17.32
N LEU A 519 1.94 3.10 16.74
CA LEU A 519 2.14 4.48 17.22
C LEU A 519 0.84 4.99 17.84
N VAL A 520 0.68 4.75 19.14
CA VAL A 520 -0.64 4.88 19.81
C VAL A 520 -0.99 6.30 20.20
N GLY A 521 -0.03 7.23 20.11
CA GLY A 521 -0.18 8.62 20.51
C GLY A 521 0.01 8.83 22.01
N GLU A 522 0.37 10.06 22.36
CA GLU A 522 0.64 10.49 23.74
C GLU A 522 -0.53 10.20 24.69
N GLY A 523 -0.21 9.60 25.84
CA GLY A 523 -1.20 9.28 26.89
C GLY A 523 -2.11 8.09 26.59
N ASN A 524 -1.90 7.36 25.48
CA ASN A 524 -2.76 6.23 25.11
C ASN A 524 -2.18 4.85 25.42
N CYS A 525 -0.99 4.74 26.02
CA CYS A 525 -0.39 3.44 26.36
C CYS A 525 -1.33 2.56 27.20
N ASP A 526 -2.01 3.12 28.22
CA ASP A 526 -2.94 2.34 29.05
C ASP A 526 -4.06 1.71 28.23
N THR A 527 -4.65 2.48 27.31
CA THR A 527 -5.72 2.00 26.42
C THR A 527 -5.20 0.94 25.47
N ALA A 528 -4.00 1.14 24.91
CA ALA A 528 -3.35 0.18 24.02
C ALA A 528 -3.03 -1.14 24.73
N ILE A 529 -2.50 -1.08 25.95
CA ILE A 529 -2.19 -2.23 26.80
C ILE A 529 -3.46 -2.99 27.16
N GLU A 530 -4.52 -2.29 27.59
CA GLU A 530 -5.80 -2.93 27.90
C GLU A 530 -6.39 -3.65 26.68
N SER A 531 -6.38 -2.99 25.51
CA SER A 531 -6.81 -3.58 24.26
C SER A 531 -6.01 -4.84 23.92
N PHE A 532 -4.68 -4.76 24.01
CA PHE A 532 -3.79 -5.89 23.76
C PHE A 532 -4.03 -7.06 24.74
N LEU A 533 -4.08 -6.81 26.04
CA LEU A 533 -4.31 -7.83 27.06
C LEU A 533 -5.66 -8.53 26.87
N ASN A 534 -6.70 -7.79 26.46
CA ASN A 534 -8.00 -8.37 26.15
C ASN A 534 -7.92 -9.39 25.00
N THR A 535 -7.07 -9.16 23.98
CA THR A 535 -6.82 -10.15 22.91
C THR A 535 -6.19 -11.44 23.43
N LYS A 536 -5.42 -11.35 24.51
CA LYS A 536 -4.81 -12.50 25.20
C LYS A 536 -5.73 -13.08 26.30
N GLY A 537 -6.94 -12.55 26.46
CA GLY A 537 -7.90 -12.99 27.49
C GLY A 537 -7.56 -12.55 28.91
N LEU A 538 -6.82 -11.45 29.06
CA LEU A 538 -6.32 -10.90 30.32
C LEU A 538 -6.86 -9.48 30.54
N THR A 539 -6.84 -9.02 31.80
CA THR A 539 -7.26 -7.67 32.18
C THR A 539 -6.21 -7.03 33.09
N LYS A 540 -5.84 -5.77 32.83
CA LYS A 540 -5.00 -4.96 33.73
C LYS A 540 -5.77 -4.73 35.04
N SER A 541 -5.18 -5.10 36.18
CA SER A 541 -5.85 -5.14 37.50
C SER A 541 -5.61 -3.90 38.34
#